data_AF-A0A5B0E6N8-F1
#
_entry.id   AF-A0A5B0E6N8-F1
#
_cell.length_a   1.000
_cell.length_b   1.000
_cell.length_c   1.000
_cell.angle_alpha   90.00
_cell.angle_beta   90.00
_cell.angle_gamma   90.00
#
_symmetry.space_group_name_H-M   'P 1'
#
loop_
_entity.id
_entity.type
_entity.pdbx_description
1 polymer ?
#
loop_
_entity_poly.entity_id
_entity_poly.type
_entity_poly.pdbx_seq_one_letter_code
_entity_poly.pdbx_strand_id
1 'polypeptide(L)'
;MSKVLPGHVRHGSIFRNPFRLEGAPRATTPKPTPNASQELAEATAEYKELAARIGALSLIHHGSVVHRHAAAPTDVTEKKTGWAPFYQWNSKVNGKTVTRTLSEEEAKLYREWIENDRELRQIIKDMREASERATRAILRERLDSKLRPRSG
;
A
#
# COMPACT_ATOMS: atom_id res chain seq x y z
N MET A 1 8.98 -28.04 44.57
CA MET A 1 8.95 -29.36 45.25
C MET A 1 7.52 -29.89 45.20
N SER A 2 7.33 -31.22 45.17
CA SER A 2 6.09 -31.98 44.90
C SER A 2 5.86 -32.27 43.41
N LYS A 3 6.25 -33.40 42.79
CA LYS A 3 6.28 -34.86 43.10
C LYS A 3 5.04 -35.57 42.53
N VAL A 4 5.27 -36.77 42.00
CA VAL A 4 4.35 -37.93 41.80
C VAL A 4 3.75 -38.13 40.38
N LEU A 5 4.40 -39.02 39.60
CA LEU A 5 3.76 -40.09 38.77
C LEU A 5 3.28 -41.22 39.73
N PRO A 6 2.49 -42.28 39.37
CA PRO A 6 2.21 -42.88 38.04
C PRO A 6 0.78 -43.50 37.89
N GLY A 7 0.55 -44.33 36.86
CA GLY A 7 -0.28 -45.54 37.02
C GLY A 7 -1.42 -45.80 36.03
N HIS A 8 -1.31 -46.91 35.30
CA HIS A 8 -2.24 -47.54 34.34
C HIS A 8 -3.66 -47.84 34.87
N VAL A 9 -4.64 -48.03 33.97
CA VAL A 9 -5.18 -49.36 33.53
C VAL A 9 -6.37 -49.18 32.55
N ARG A 10 -6.44 -50.10 31.59
CA ARG A 10 -7.41 -50.27 30.49
C ARG A 10 -8.81 -50.74 30.95
N HIS A 11 -9.84 -50.48 30.13
CA HIS A 11 -10.88 -51.38 29.60
C HIS A 11 -11.83 -50.46 28.77
N GLY A 12 -12.02 -50.61 27.47
CA GLY A 12 -12.64 -51.76 26.83
C GLY A 12 -14.13 -51.46 26.59
N SER A 13 -14.51 -50.99 25.39
CA SER A 13 -15.82 -51.35 24.83
C SER A 13 -15.88 -51.08 23.33
N ILE A 14 -16.13 -52.16 22.63
CA ILE A 14 -16.31 -52.28 21.19
C ILE A 14 -17.77 -51.94 20.92
N PHE A 15 -18.04 -50.91 20.11
CA PHE A 15 -19.26 -50.88 19.30
C PHE A 15 -18.87 -50.74 17.83
N ARG A 16 -18.99 -51.86 17.12
CA ARG A 16 -19.02 -51.91 15.66
C ARG A 16 -20.20 -51.04 15.19
N ASN A 17 -19.94 -50.09 14.31
CA ASN A 17 -20.94 -49.63 13.36
C ASN A 17 -20.46 -49.98 11.94
N PRO A 18 -21.07 -50.98 11.27
CA PRO A 18 -20.69 -51.38 9.94
C PRO A 18 -21.68 -50.78 8.94
N PHE A 19 -21.45 -49.56 8.44
CA PHE A 19 -21.94 -49.05 7.15
C PHE A 19 -21.59 -47.56 7.04
N ARG A 20 -20.65 -47.19 6.17
CA ARG A 20 -20.83 -46.17 5.12
C ARG A 20 -19.52 -45.98 4.37
N LEU A 21 -19.55 -46.41 3.12
CA LEU A 21 -18.55 -46.19 2.09
C LEU A 21 -18.39 -44.69 1.79
N GLU A 22 -17.21 -44.33 1.27
CA GLU A 22 -16.94 -43.13 0.47
C GLU A 22 -16.90 -41.79 1.22
N GLY A 23 -15.77 -41.54 1.90
CA GLY A 23 -15.29 -40.17 2.10
C GLY A 23 -14.65 -39.66 0.80
N ALA A 24 -15.45 -39.25 -0.18
CA ALA A 24 -14.96 -38.47 -1.31
C ALA A 24 -14.22 -37.23 -0.77
N PRO A 25 -13.07 -36.82 -1.33
CA PRO A 25 -12.47 -35.56 -0.96
C PRO A 25 -13.52 -34.48 -1.20
N ARG A 26 -13.84 -33.68 -0.18
CA ARG A 26 -14.63 -32.46 -0.36
C ARG A 26 -14.02 -31.75 -1.55
N ALA A 27 -14.78 -31.64 -2.64
CA ALA A 27 -14.43 -30.75 -3.72
C ALA A 27 -14.27 -29.38 -3.07
N THR A 28 -13.03 -28.95 -2.87
CA THR A 28 -12.71 -27.54 -2.87
C THR A 28 -13.17 -27.09 -4.24
N THR A 29 -14.41 -26.59 -4.34
CA THR A 29 -14.85 -25.90 -5.54
C THR A 29 -13.74 -24.91 -5.86
N PRO A 30 -13.07 -25.00 -7.02
CA PRO A 30 -12.14 -23.96 -7.41
C PRO A 30 -12.96 -22.68 -7.38
N LYS A 31 -12.51 -21.70 -6.58
CA LYS A 31 -13.09 -20.36 -6.56
C LYS A 31 -13.34 -19.98 -8.02
N PRO A 32 -14.60 -19.68 -8.43
CA PRO A 32 -14.88 -19.39 -9.84
C PRO A 32 -13.87 -18.33 -10.24
N THR A 33 -13.06 -18.65 -11.24
CA THR A 33 -12.08 -17.70 -11.74
C THR A 33 -12.89 -16.45 -12.06
N PRO A 34 -12.56 -15.27 -11.48
CA PRO A 34 -13.30 -14.06 -11.80
C PRO A 34 -13.40 -14.00 -13.32
N ASN A 35 -14.62 -13.90 -13.84
CA ASN A 35 -14.82 -13.78 -15.27
C ASN A 35 -13.96 -12.58 -15.71
N ALA A 36 -13.15 -12.70 -16.77
CA ALA A 36 -12.23 -11.64 -17.19
C ALA A 36 -12.97 -10.29 -17.35
N SER A 37 -14.25 -10.34 -17.73
CA SER A 37 -15.14 -9.18 -17.76
C SER A 37 -15.41 -8.54 -16.39
N GLN A 38 -15.53 -9.33 -15.31
CA GLN A 38 -15.70 -8.83 -13.93
C GLN A 38 -14.40 -8.20 -13.41
N GLU A 39 -13.26 -8.86 -13.60
CA GLU A 39 -11.95 -8.31 -13.20
C GLU A 39 -11.66 -6.98 -13.91
N LEU A 40 -12.01 -6.90 -15.20
CA LEU A 40 -11.92 -5.65 -15.96
C LEU A 40 -12.84 -4.56 -15.40
N ALA A 41 -14.09 -4.89 -15.05
CA ALA A 41 -15.05 -3.93 -14.51
C ALA A 41 -14.59 -3.37 -13.16
N GLU A 42 -14.14 -4.23 -12.24
CA GLU A 42 -13.61 -3.85 -10.93
C GLU A 42 -12.37 -2.95 -11.07
N ALA A 43 -11.39 -3.37 -11.88
CA ALA A 43 -10.18 -2.59 -12.12
C ALA A 43 -10.48 -1.23 -12.76
N THR A 44 -11.47 -1.16 -13.64
CA THR A 44 -11.89 0.10 -14.28
C THR A 44 -12.62 1.01 -13.29
N ALA A 45 -13.45 0.46 -12.39
CA ALA A 45 -14.13 1.23 -11.36
C ALA A 45 -13.12 1.84 -10.37
N GLU A 46 -12.18 1.02 -9.89
CA GLU A 46 -11.11 1.46 -8.99
C GLU A 46 -10.24 2.55 -9.62
N TYR A 47 -9.87 2.39 -10.90
CA TYR A 47 -9.15 3.42 -11.63
C TYR A 47 -9.90 4.77 -11.65
N LYS A 48 -11.22 4.75 -11.87
CA LYS A 48 -12.05 5.96 -11.88
C LYS A 48 -12.14 6.61 -10.50
N GLU A 49 -12.28 5.81 -9.44
CA GLU A 49 -12.28 6.31 -8.07
C GLU A 49 -10.95 6.97 -7.71
N LEU A 50 -9.83 6.33 -8.06
CA LEU A 50 -8.49 6.89 -7.87
C LEU A 50 -8.30 8.18 -8.66
N ALA A 51 -8.78 8.26 -9.90
CA ALA A 51 -8.76 9.49 -10.69
C ALA A 51 -9.60 10.61 -10.05
N ALA A 52 -10.75 10.28 -9.46
CA ALA A 52 -11.56 11.26 -8.73
C ALA A 52 -10.84 11.76 -7.47
N ARG A 53 -10.10 10.89 -6.76
CA ARG A 53 -9.28 11.29 -5.60
C ARG A 53 -8.18 12.28 -5.99
N ILE A 54 -7.54 12.12 -7.15
CA ILE A 54 -6.57 13.11 -7.66
C ILE A 54 -7.22 14.49 -7.79
N GLY A 55 -8.44 14.55 -8.34
CA GLY A 55 -9.18 15.80 -8.51
C GLY A 55 -9.57 16.50 -7.20
N ALA A 56 -9.58 15.77 -6.08
CA ALA A 56 -9.88 16.32 -4.76
C ALA A 56 -8.64 16.85 -4.02
N LEU A 57 -7.43 16.56 -4.50
CA LEU A 57 -6.21 17.05 -3.88
C LEU A 57 -6.06 18.57 -4.07
N SER A 58 -5.56 19.23 -3.03
CA SER A 58 -5.19 20.64 -3.09
C SER A 58 -3.83 20.83 -3.78
N LEU A 59 -3.18 21.98 -3.60
CA LEU A 59 -1.85 22.23 -4.14
C LEU A 59 -0.84 21.16 -3.71
N ILE A 60 0.07 20.84 -4.63
CA ILE A 60 1.15 19.87 -4.43
C ILE A 60 2.51 20.55 -4.56
N HIS A 61 3.48 20.13 -3.75
CA HIS A 61 4.84 20.61 -3.87
C HIS A 61 5.83 19.48 -3.59
N HIS A 62 6.80 19.29 -4.48
CA HIS A 62 7.83 18.28 -4.25
C HIS A 62 8.93 18.80 -3.31
N GLY A 63 9.40 17.95 -2.41
CA GLY A 63 10.59 18.19 -1.59
C GLY A 63 10.43 17.69 -0.16
N SER A 64 11.28 18.22 0.73
CA SER A 64 11.18 17.98 2.17
C SER A 64 11.44 19.25 2.95
N VAL A 65 10.75 19.41 4.07
CA VAL A 65 10.96 20.52 5.03
C VAL A 65 11.59 19.95 6.30
N VAL A 66 12.68 20.57 6.74
CA VAL A 66 13.40 20.18 7.96
C VAL A 66 13.42 21.36 8.92
N HIS A 67 13.18 21.09 10.20
CA HIS A 67 13.36 22.07 11.27
C HIS A 67 14.81 22.04 11.74
N ARG A 68 15.49 23.19 11.73
CA ARG A 68 16.89 23.33 12.13
C ARG A 68 16.98 24.27 13.33
N HIS A 69 17.63 23.81 14.39
CA HIS A 69 18.14 24.68 15.45
C HIS A 69 19.57 25.06 15.09
N ALA A 70 19.91 26.35 15.16
CA ALA A 70 21.31 26.74 15.08
C ALA A 70 22.05 26.26 16.33
N ALA A 71 23.25 25.74 16.15
CA ALA A 71 24.12 25.42 17.28
C ALA A 71 24.46 26.71 18.05
N ALA A 72 24.53 26.61 19.38
CA ALA A 72 25.06 27.69 20.19
C ALA A 72 26.51 27.98 19.74
N PRO A 73 26.92 29.25 19.62
CA PRO A 73 28.31 29.57 19.27
C PRO A 73 29.28 28.95 20.28
N THR A 74 30.38 28.37 19.79
CA THR A 74 31.43 27.76 20.63
C THR A 74 32.25 28.82 21.39
N ASP A 75 32.22 30.07 20.92
CA ASP A 75 32.96 31.18 21.52
C ASP A 75 32.02 32.03 22.39
N VAL A 76 32.27 32.06 23.70
CA VAL A 76 31.44 32.72 24.73
C VAL A 76 31.74 34.21 24.91
N THR A 77 32.58 34.79 24.05
CA THR A 77 33.12 36.15 24.24
C THR A 77 32.33 37.27 23.53
N GLU A 78 31.39 36.93 22.66
CA GLU A 78 30.38 37.87 22.16
C GLU A 78 29.01 37.27 22.42
N LYS A 79 28.14 38.02 23.12
CA LYS A 79 26.73 37.67 23.30
C LYS A 79 25.99 37.76 21.96
N LYS A 80 26.31 36.87 21.03
CA LYS A 80 25.56 36.66 19.80
C LYS A 80 24.30 35.91 20.18
N THR A 81 23.20 36.66 20.25
CA THR A 81 21.83 36.18 20.31
C THR A 81 21.71 34.90 19.49
N GLY A 82 21.42 33.77 20.16
CA GLY A 82 21.31 32.47 19.50
C GLY A 82 20.42 32.60 18.27
N TRP A 83 20.90 32.14 17.11
CA TRP A 83 20.14 32.22 15.87
C TRP A 83 18.79 31.53 16.10
N ALA A 84 17.70 32.23 15.79
CA ALA A 84 16.37 31.66 15.94
C ALA A 84 16.26 30.38 15.09
N PRO A 85 15.57 29.34 15.60
CA PRO A 85 15.31 28.15 14.82
C PRO A 85 14.64 28.51 13.49
N PHE A 86 15.05 27.86 12.41
CA PHE A 86 14.55 28.12 11.07
C PHE A 86 14.13 26.83 10.38
N TYR A 87 13.22 26.95 9.43
CA TYR A 87 12.84 25.85 8.56
C TYR A 87 13.63 25.92 7.27
N GLN A 88 14.00 24.76 6.75
CA GLN A 88 14.70 24.64 5.49
C GLN A 88 13.97 23.65 4.61
N TRP A 89 13.51 24.13 3.46
CA TRP A 89 13.01 23.29 2.40
C TRP A 89 14.15 22.91 1.45
N ASN A 90 14.20 21.64 1.08
CA ASN A 90 15.08 21.14 0.05
C ASN A 90 14.28 20.34 -0.99
N SER A 91 14.69 20.43 -2.25
CA SER A 91 14.10 19.64 -3.32
C SER A 91 15.08 19.45 -4.46
N LYS A 92 14.95 18.34 -5.19
CA LYS A 92 15.71 18.11 -6.41
C LYS A 92 14.91 18.61 -7.60
N VAL A 93 15.41 19.63 -8.27
CA VAL A 93 14.83 20.20 -9.49
C VAL A 93 15.86 20.08 -10.60
N ASN A 94 15.53 19.39 -11.68
CA ASN A 94 16.42 19.16 -12.83
C ASN A 94 17.82 18.64 -12.43
N GLY A 95 17.86 17.69 -11.49
CA GLY A 95 19.11 17.08 -11.00
C GLY A 95 19.91 17.95 -10.03
N LYS A 96 19.48 19.18 -9.72
CA LYS A 96 20.13 20.08 -8.76
C LYS A 96 19.34 20.15 -7.45
N THR A 97 20.07 20.20 -6.34
CA THR A 97 19.46 20.41 -5.01
C THR A 97 19.21 21.90 -4.81
N VAL A 98 17.94 22.29 -4.82
CA VAL A 98 17.50 23.62 -4.43
C VAL A 98 17.20 23.61 -2.94
N THR A 99 17.68 24.64 -2.23
CA THR A 99 17.47 24.83 -0.80
C THR A 99 16.91 26.22 -0.57
N ARG A 100 15.87 26.33 0.26
CA ARG A 100 15.28 27.61 0.67
C ARG A 100 15.01 27.61 2.18
N THR A 101 15.32 28.71 2.84
CA THR A 101 14.91 28.96 4.22
C THR A 101 13.47 29.47 4.23
N LEU A 102 12.64 28.93 5.12
CA LEU A 102 11.23 29.22 5.25
C LEU A 102 10.90 29.78 6.63
N SER A 103 9.89 30.64 6.70
CA SER A 103 9.21 30.97 7.95
C SER A 103 8.42 29.77 8.49
N GLU A 104 7.92 29.85 9.72
CA GLU A 104 7.07 28.80 10.28
C GLU A 104 5.75 28.63 9.51
N GLU A 105 5.14 29.74 9.10
CA GLU A 105 3.89 29.75 8.34
C GLU A 105 4.08 29.16 6.94
N GLU A 106 5.15 29.56 6.25
CA GLU A 106 5.53 28.96 4.96
C GLU A 106 5.82 27.47 5.13
N ALA A 107 6.51 27.07 6.19
CA ALA A 107 6.82 25.68 6.46
C ALA A 107 5.56 24.82 6.67
N LYS A 108 4.51 25.37 7.29
CA LYS A 108 3.22 24.67 7.44
C LYS A 108 2.56 24.42 6.08
N LEU A 109 2.49 25.44 5.23
CA LEU A 109 1.95 25.33 3.87
C LEU A 109 2.74 24.32 3.02
N TYR A 110 4.06 24.41 3.04
CA TYR A 110 4.91 23.48 2.29
C TYR A 110 4.75 22.04 2.76
N ARG A 111 4.59 21.80 4.06
CA ARG A 111 4.37 20.44 4.58
C ARG A 111 3.05 19.87 4.06
N GLU A 112 1.98 20.65 4.09
CA GLU A 112 0.68 20.23 3.56
C GLU A 112 0.79 19.85 2.08
N TRP A 113 1.41 20.70 1.27
CA TRP A 113 1.58 20.43 -0.17
C TRP A 113 2.52 19.26 -0.47
N ILE A 114 3.53 19.03 0.37
CA ILE A 114 4.42 17.86 0.27
C ILE A 114 3.66 16.59 0.61
N GLU A 115 2.76 16.62 1.59
CA GLU A 115 1.93 15.48 1.92
C GLU A 115 0.95 15.17 0.80
N ASN A 116 0.34 16.19 0.19
CA ASN A 116 -0.49 16.02 -1.01
C ASN A 116 0.31 15.43 -2.19
N ASP A 117 1.58 15.82 -2.40
CA ASP A 117 2.45 15.21 -3.43
C ASP A 117 2.74 13.72 -3.13
N ARG A 118 2.89 13.35 -1.85
CA ARG A 118 3.06 11.94 -1.46
C ARG A 118 1.80 11.13 -1.70
N GLU A 119 0.64 11.66 -1.31
CA GLU A 119 -0.65 11.01 -1.58
C GLU A 119 -0.86 10.85 -3.08
N LEU A 120 -0.60 11.90 -3.88
CA LEU A 120 -0.68 11.84 -5.34
C LEU A 120 0.19 10.71 -5.92
N ARG A 121 1.45 10.59 -5.46
CA ARG A 121 2.36 9.53 -5.92
C ARG A 121 1.83 8.15 -5.58
N GLN A 122 1.24 7.98 -4.40
CA GLN A 122 0.62 6.73 -3.99
C GLN A 122 -0.59 6.40 -4.87
N ILE A 123 -1.49 7.38 -5.09
CA ILE A 123 -2.66 7.19 -5.97
C ILE A 123 -2.21 6.81 -7.39
N ILE A 124 -1.20 7.48 -7.95
CA ILE A 124 -0.67 7.14 -9.28
C ILE A 124 -0.12 5.72 -9.32
N LYS A 125 0.53 5.25 -8.25
CA LYS A 125 1.01 3.87 -8.14
C LYS A 125 -0.17 2.90 -8.15
N ASP A 126 -1.20 3.17 -7.36
CA ASP A 126 -2.40 2.32 -7.30
C ASP A 126 -3.15 2.30 -8.65
N MET A 127 -3.21 3.44 -9.36
CA MET A 127 -3.79 3.51 -10.71
C MET A 127 -3.04 2.64 -11.71
N ARG A 128 -1.72 2.53 -11.59
CA ARG A 128 -0.92 1.64 -12.45
C ARG A 128 -1.24 0.18 -12.15
N GLU A 129 -1.36 -0.19 -10.88
CA GLU A 129 -1.72 -1.55 -10.46
C GLU A 129 -3.14 -1.94 -10.92
N ALA A 130 -4.10 -1.02 -10.86
CA ALA A 130 -5.43 -1.20 -11.43
C ALA A 130 -5.37 -1.38 -12.96
N SER A 131 -4.59 -0.54 -13.64
CA SER A 131 -4.41 -0.62 -15.10
C SER A 131 -3.76 -1.94 -15.53
N GLU A 132 -2.79 -2.45 -14.76
CA GLU A 132 -2.17 -3.75 -15.01
C GLU A 132 -3.17 -4.90 -14.89
N ARG A 133 -4.04 -4.88 -13.86
CA ARG A 133 -5.14 -5.86 -13.73
C ARG A 133 -6.08 -5.83 -14.92
N ALA A 134 -6.57 -4.64 -15.28
CA ALA A 134 -7.43 -4.46 -16.45
C ALA A 134 -6.75 -4.99 -17.73
N THR A 135 -5.45 -4.70 -17.91
CA THR A 135 -4.68 -5.17 -19.06
C THR A 135 -4.59 -6.70 -19.09
N ARG A 136 -4.28 -7.34 -17.97
CA ARG A 136 -4.22 -8.82 -17.87
C ARG A 136 -5.56 -9.45 -18.21
N ALA A 137 -6.67 -8.90 -17.70
CA ALA A 137 -8.01 -9.39 -17.98
C ALA A 137 -8.35 -9.28 -19.49
N ILE A 138 -8.08 -8.12 -20.11
CA ILE A 138 -8.30 -7.90 -21.54
C ILE A 138 -7.48 -8.88 -22.39
N LEU A 139 -6.20 -9.07 -22.05
CA LEU A 139 -5.32 -9.97 -22.79
C LEU A 139 -5.77 -11.42 -22.66
N ARG A 140 -6.21 -11.86 -21.48
CA ARG A 140 -6.75 -13.20 -21.25
C ARG A 140 -7.98 -13.47 -22.11
N GLU A 141 -8.94 -12.56 -22.13
CA GLU A 141 -10.16 -12.72 -22.92
C GLU A 141 -9.87 -12.75 -24.44
N ARG A 142 -8.89 -11.95 -24.89
CA ARG A 142 -8.40 -11.99 -26.28
C ARG A 142 -7.67 -13.28 -26.63
N LEU A 143 -6.98 -13.90 -25.69
CA LEU A 143 -6.31 -15.19 -25.91
C LEU A 143 -7.31 -16.34 -25.92
N ASP A 144 -8.26 -16.34 -24.99
CA ASP A 144 -9.31 -17.36 -24.91
C ASP A 144 -10.19 -17.36 -26.18
N SER A 145 -10.53 -16.18 -26.70
CA SER A 145 -11.27 -16.05 -27.97
C SER A 145 -10.49 -16.51 -29.21
N LYS A 146 -9.16 -16.45 -29.20
CA LYS A 146 -8.31 -17.00 -30.28
C LYS A 146 -8.17 -18.52 -30.20
N LEU A 147 -8.12 -19.09 -29.00
CA LEU A 147 -7.93 -20.53 -28.77
C LEU A 147 -9.21 -21.36 -28.96
N ARG A 148 -10.38 -20.72 -28.85
CA ARG A 148 -11.67 -21.36 -29.06
C ARG A 148 -12.38 -20.70 -30.26
N PRO A 149 -11.90 -20.93 -31.50
CA PRO A 149 -12.60 -20.40 -32.66
C PRO A 149 -14.03 -20.92 -32.63
N ARG A 150 -15.01 -20.02 -32.77
CA ARG A 150 -16.43 -20.38 -32.90
C ARG A 150 -16.52 -21.46 -33.99
N SER A 151 -16.79 -22.69 -33.57
CA SER A 151 -17.16 -23.78 -34.47
C SER A 151 -18.46 -23.36 -35.15
N GLY A 152 -18.33 -22.87 -36.38
CA GLY A 152 -19.41 -22.74 -37.34
C GLY A 152 -19.77 -24.11 -37.92
#